data_AF-A0A0F9YSH1-F1
#
_entry.id   AF-A0A0F9YSH1-F1
#
_cell.length_a   1.000
_cell.length_b   1.000
_cell.length_c   1.000
_cell.angle_alpha   90.00
_cell.angle_beta   90.00
_cell.angle_gamma   90.00
#
_symmetry.space_group_name_H-M   'P 1'
#
loop_
_entity.id
_entity.type
_entity.pdbx_description
1 polymer ?
#
loop_
_entity_poly.entity_id
_entity_poly.type
_entity_poly.pdbx_seq_one_letter_code
_entity_poly.pdbx_strand_id
1 'polypeptide(L)'
;MHLNITHLEHVIIALIIQGALLRLASASVAGSIAVALLMGREIAQHEYRLGIQRGWEWGETLPVGMFEGVWRGWTLDSALDVVLPALACSLVVAVLSVKRRRALKQRY
;
A
#
# COMPACT_ATOMS: atom_id res chain seq x y z
N MET A 1 18.85 0.84 -11.79
CA MET A 1 17.73 1.74 -11.45
C MET A 1 16.76 1.74 -12.63
N HIS A 2 15.81 0.79 -12.64
CA HIS A 2 14.80 0.65 -13.69
C HIS A 2 13.44 0.86 -13.01
N LEU A 3 12.69 1.87 -13.44
CA LEU A 3 11.30 2.06 -13.01
C LEU A 3 10.46 0.99 -13.73
N ASN A 4 10.42 -0.20 -13.14
CA ASN A 4 9.77 -1.37 -13.73
C ASN A 4 8.26 -1.30 -13.48
N ILE A 5 7.51 -1.86 -14.42
CA ILE A 5 6.04 -1.95 -14.51
C ILE A 5 5.34 -2.26 -13.16
N THR A 6 6.04 -2.92 -12.24
CA THR A 6 5.61 -3.28 -10.88
C THR A 6 5.11 -2.11 -10.04
N HIS A 7 5.74 -0.93 -10.06
CA HIS A 7 5.26 0.20 -9.25
C HIS A 7 3.88 0.69 -9.68
N LEU A 8 3.63 0.66 -11.00
CA LEU A 8 2.37 1.06 -11.58
C LEU A 8 1.27 0.02 -11.31
N GLU A 9 1.63 -1.28 -11.27
CA GLU A 9 0.73 -2.34 -10.83
C GLU A 9 0.27 -2.14 -9.39
N HIS A 10 1.18 -1.82 -8.46
CA HIS A 10 0.81 -1.55 -7.06
C HIS A 10 -0.13 -0.35 -6.94
N VAL A 11 0.09 0.71 -7.73
CA VAL A 11 -0.84 1.85 -7.79
C VAL A 11 -2.21 1.44 -8.32
N ILE A 12 -2.27 0.66 -9.41
CA ILE A 12 -3.54 0.17 -9.97
C ILE A 12 -4.27 -0.71 -8.95
N ILE A 13 -3.58 -1.65 -8.32
CA ILE A 13 -4.15 -2.54 -7.30
C ILE A 13 -4.71 -1.71 -6.14
N ALA A 14 -3.98 -0.71 -5.66
CA ALA A 14 -4.46 0.17 -4.59
C ALA A 14 -5.72 0.92 -4.98
N LEU A 15 -5.79 1.45 -6.20
CA LEU A 15 -6.96 2.15 -6.71
C LEU A 15 -8.17 1.23 -6.91
N ILE A 16 -7.94 -0.02 -7.33
CA ILE A 16 -8.99 -1.04 -7.41
C ILE A 16 -9.54 -1.36 -6.02
N ILE A 17 -8.67 -1.60 -5.04
CA ILE A 17 -9.08 -1.88 -3.65
C ILE A 17 -9.85 -0.68 -3.07
N GLN A 18 -9.30 0.53 -3.20
CA GLN A 18 -9.95 1.76 -2.74
C GLN A 18 -11.32 1.91 -3.40
N GLY A 19 -11.40 1.74 -4.72
CA GLY A 19 -12.63 1.84 -5.50
C GLY A 19 -13.70 0.83 -5.10
N ALA A 20 -13.30 -0.43 -4.89
CA ALA A 20 -14.19 -1.50 -4.42
C ALA A 20 -14.77 -1.17 -3.03
N LEU A 21 -13.94 -0.60 -2.15
CA LEU A 21 -14.33 -0.24 -0.79
C LEU A 21 -15.13 1.07 -0.69
N LEU A 22 -15.23 1.88 -1.75
CA LEU A 22 -16.01 3.14 -1.71
C LEU A 22 -17.50 2.94 -1.41
N ARG A 23 -18.06 1.75 -1.69
CA ARG A 23 -19.45 1.42 -1.33
C ARG A 23 -19.66 1.12 0.15
N LEU A 24 -18.59 0.75 0.85
CA LEU A 24 -18.64 0.31 2.25
C LEU A 24 -18.04 1.35 3.20
N ALA A 25 -17.11 2.18 2.72
CA ALA A 25 -16.37 3.13 3.52
C ALA A 25 -16.13 4.45 2.78
N SER A 26 -15.77 5.49 3.53
CA SER A 26 -15.36 6.77 2.93
C SER A 26 -14.08 6.61 2.11
N ALA A 27 -13.86 7.49 1.13
CA ALA A 27 -12.68 7.43 0.26
C ALA A 27 -11.35 7.46 1.03
N SER A 28 -11.29 8.16 2.17
CA SER A 28 -10.09 8.22 3.03
C SER A 28 -9.85 6.90 3.75
N VAL A 29 -10.90 6.28 4.31
CA VAL A 29 -10.80 4.97 4.97
C VAL A 29 -10.45 3.89 3.95
N ALA A 30 -11.14 3.86 2.81
CA ALA A 30 -10.87 2.93 1.71
C ALA A 30 -9.42 3.04 1.20
N GLY A 31 -8.93 4.28 1.02
CA GLY A 31 -7.53 4.51 0.62
C GLY A 31 -6.52 4.07 1.67
N SER A 32 -6.81 4.33 2.95
CA SER A 32 -5.95 3.90 4.06
C SER A 32 -5.83 2.38 4.15
N ILE A 33 -6.95 1.67 3.96
CA ILE A 33 -6.97 0.20 3.93
C ILE A 33 -6.15 -0.33 2.75
N ALA A 34 -6.33 0.24 1.55
CA ALA A 34 -5.57 -0.18 0.37
C ALA A 34 -4.05 -0.05 0.58
N VAL A 35 -3.60 1.09 1.14
CA VAL A 35 -2.18 1.33 1.45
C VAL A 35 -1.67 0.39 2.53
N ALA A 36 -2.45 0.16 3.60
CA ALA A 36 -2.06 -0.75 4.68
C ALA A 36 -1.88 -2.20 4.19
N LEU A 37 -2.72 -2.67 3.26
CA LEU A 37 -2.58 -4.00 2.67
C LEU A 37 -1.29 -4.14 1.85
N LEU A 38 -0.96 -3.14 1.02
CA LEU A 38 0.29 -3.15 0.25
C LEU A 38 1.52 -3.02 1.14
N MET A 39 1.46 -2.19 2.17
CA MET A 39 2.53 -2.08 3.17
C MET A 39 2.75 -3.41 3.91
N GLY A 40 1.68 -4.09 4.32
CA GLY A 40 1.77 -5.42 4.94
C GLY A 40 2.39 -6.46 4.01
N ARG A 41 2.09 -6.42 2.71
CA ARG A 41 2.71 -7.29 1.71
C ARG A 41 4.22 -7.06 1.63
N GLU A 42 4.68 -5.80 1.58
CA GLU A 42 6.12 -5.49 1.53
C GLU A 42 6.84 -5.93 2.81
N ILE A 43 6.23 -5.72 3.99
CA ILE A 43 6.78 -6.20 5.27
C ILE A 43 6.95 -7.73 5.25
N ALA A 44 5.92 -8.46 4.83
CA ALA A 44 5.99 -9.92 4.75
C ALA A 44 7.08 -10.39 3.75
N GLN A 45 7.27 -9.66 2.65
CA GLN A 45 8.35 -9.94 1.70
C GLN A 45 9.74 -9.69 2.30
N HIS A 46 9.91 -8.66 3.14
CA HIS A 46 11.15 -8.43 3.86
C HIS A 46 11.44 -9.54 4.87
N GLU A 47 10.44 -9.95 5.66
CA GLU A 47 10.57 -11.06 6.60
C GLU A 47 10.93 -12.36 5.90
N TYR A 48 10.31 -12.63 4.76
CA TYR A 48 10.62 -13.80 3.93
C TYR A 48 12.07 -13.78 3.41
N ARG A 49 12.53 -12.65 2.85
CA ARG A 49 13.93 -12.50 2.40
C ARG A 49 14.92 -12.67 3.55
N LEU A 50 14.61 -12.10 4.71
CA LEU A 50 15.44 -12.20 5.90
C LEU A 50 15.48 -13.62 6.45
N GLY A 51 14.36 -14.35 6.42
CA GLY A 51 14.28 -15.76 6.76
C GLY A 51 15.20 -16.59 5.88
N ILE A 52 15.08 -16.47 4.55
CA ILE A 52 15.94 -17.20 3.60
C ILE A 52 17.42 -16.89 3.83
N GLN A 53 17.79 -15.62 4.05
CA GLN A 53 19.17 -15.23 4.33
C GLN A 53 19.74 -15.88 5.60
N ARG A 54 18.88 -16.22 6.57
CA ARG A 54 19.23 -16.92 7.80
C ARG A 54 19.19 -18.44 7.67
N GLY A 55 18.98 -18.96 6.46
CA GLY A 55 18.91 -20.39 6.18
C GLY A 55 17.57 -21.02 6.53
N TRP A 56 16.49 -20.23 6.61
CA TRP A 56 15.15 -20.75 6.89
C TRP A 56 14.64 -21.62 5.74
N GLU A 57 14.13 -22.79 6.09
CA GLU A 57 13.42 -23.68 5.17
C GLU A 57 11.91 -23.73 5.46
N TRP A 58 11.13 -24.00 4.41
CA TRP A 58 9.67 -24.11 4.52
C TRP A 58 9.28 -25.22 5.50
N GLY A 59 8.49 -24.87 6.51
CA GLY A 59 8.05 -25.78 7.57
C GLY A 59 8.72 -25.50 8.92
N GLU A 60 9.79 -24.70 8.95
CA GLU A 60 10.41 -24.24 10.18
C GLU A 60 9.77 -22.95 10.69
N THR A 61 9.93 -22.66 11.99
CA THR A 61 9.54 -21.35 12.53
C THR A 61 10.43 -20.27 11.94
N LEU A 62 9.82 -19.24 11.34
CA LEU A 62 10.54 -18.14 10.73
C LEU A 62 11.46 -17.48 11.78
N PRO A 63 12.80 -17.49 11.61
CA PRO A 63 13.75 -17.03 12.61
C PRO A 63 13.91 -15.51 12.53
N VAL A 64 12.78 -14.79 12.55
CA VAL A 64 12.67 -13.35 12.31
C VAL A 64 11.83 -12.74 13.42
N GLY A 65 12.33 -11.68 14.04
CA GLY A 65 11.60 -10.99 15.09
C GLY A 65 10.34 -10.30 14.54
N MET A 66 9.29 -10.19 15.35
CA MET A 66 7.96 -9.66 14.99
C MET A 66 7.97 -8.26 14.31
N PHE A 67 9.03 -7.47 14.50
CA PHE A 67 9.17 -6.13 13.90
C PHE A 67 10.42 -6.00 13.00
N GLU A 68 11.15 -7.09 12.75
CA GLU A 68 12.37 -7.00 11.96
C GLU A 68 12.07 -6.63 10.50
N GLY A 69 10.97 -7.11 9.91
CA GLY A 69 10.56 -6.74 8.55
C GLY A 69 10.10 -5.28 8.40
N VAL A 70 9.75 -4.63 9.52
CA VAL A 70 9.38 -3.20 9.56
C VAL A 70 10.63 -2.32 9.55
N TRP A 71 11.71 -2.75 10.19
CA TRP A 71 12.91 -1.91 10.39
C TRP A 71 14.09 -2.26 9.48
N ARG A 72 14.15 -3.48 8.93
CA ARG A 72 15.29 -3.97 8.13
C ARG A 72 14.84 -4.44 6.76
N GLY A 73 15.73 -4.31 5.78
CA GLY A 73 15.52 -4.84 4.41
C GLY A 73 14.83 -3.90 3.43
N TRP A 74 14.44 -2.69 3.87
CA TRP A 74 13.83 -1.68 3.00
C TRP A 74 14.80 -1.20 1.94
N THR A 75 14.40 -1.37 0.68
CA THR A 75 15.04 -0.73 -0.46
C THR A 75 14.23 0.49 -0.88
N LEU A 76 14.84 1.38 -1.66
CA LEU A 76 14.13 2.52 -2.24
C LEU A 76 12.93 2.07 -3.08
N ASP A 77 13.08 0.98 -3.84
CA ASP A 77 12.02 0.43 -4.68
C ASP A 77 10.82 -0.05 -3.84
N SER A 78 11.06 -0.79 -2.74
CA SER A 78 9.98 -1.21 -1.82
C SER A 78 9.32 -0.02 -1.11
N ALA A 79 10.05 1.05 -0.82
CA ALA A 79 9.46 2.28 -0.30
C ALA A 79 8.54 2.95 -1.35
N LEU A 80 8.96 2.99 -2.62
CA LEU A 80 8.15 3.52 -3.71
C LEU A 80 6.89 2.69 -3.96
N ASP A 81 6.94 1.38 -3.76
CA ASP A 81 5.78 0.47 -3.84
C ASP A 81 4.70 0.74 -2.79
N VAL A 82 4.99 1.50 -1.74
CA VAL A 82 4.01 1.93 -0.74
C VAL A 82 3.64 3.40 -0.90
N VAL A 83 4.65 4.26 -1.15
CA VAL A 83 4.46 5.72 -1.24
C VAL A 83 3.66 6.10 -2.49
N LEU A 84 3.94 5.49 -3.65
CA LEU A 84 3.22 5.82 -4.89
C LEU A 84 1.73 5.47 -4.79
N PRO A 85 1.32 4.27 -4.31
CA PRO A 85 -0.07 3.99 -3.97
C PRO A 85 -0.69 4.97 -2.98
N ALA A 86 0.02 5.35 -1.92
CA ALA A 86 -0.48 6.28 -0.92
C ALA A 86 -0.78 7.66 -1.51
N LEU A 87 0.10 8.16 -2.39
CA LEU A 87 -0.11 9.41 -3.12
C LEU A 87 -1.30 9.30 -4.07
N ALA A 88 -1.43 8.21 -4.82
CA ALA A 88 -2.56 7.98 -5.72
C ALA A 88 -3.91 7.92 -4.97
N CYS A 89 -3.96 7.19 -3.86
CA CYS A 89 -5.17 7.11 -3.03
C CYS A 89 -5.54 8.46 -2.41
N SER A 90 -4.53 9.24 -1.98
CA SER A 90 -4.73 10.59 -1.45
C SER A 90 -5.27 11.55 -2.51
N LEU A 91 -4.80 11.43 -3.76
CA LEU A 91 -5.31 12.20 -4.88
C LEU A 91 -6.79 11.91 -5.15
N VAL A 92 -7.21 10.64 -5.11
CA VAL A 92 -8.62 10.26 -5.25
C VAL A 92 -9.48 10.90 -4.16
N VAL A 93 -9.01 10.86 -2.91
CA VAL A 93 -9.70 11.50 -1.78
C VAL A 93 -9.85 13.01 -2.01
N ALA A 94 -8.79 13.68 -2.45
CA ALA A 94 -8.80 15.11 -2.74
C ALA A 94 -9.80 15.45 -3.85
N VAL A 95 -9.78 14.72 -4.96
CA VAL A 95 -10.70 14.93 -6.10
C VAL A 95 -12.15 14.75 -5.67
N LEU A 96 -12.48 13.67 -4.95
CA LEU A 96 -13.83 13.42 -4.47
C LEU A 96 -14.28 14.48 -3.46
N SER A 97 -13.38 14.93 -2.59
CA SER A 97 -13.66 16.00 -1.62
C SER A 97 -13.96 17.34 -2.32
N VAL A 98 -13.18 17.70 -3.34
CA VAL A 98 -13.42 18.92 -4.14
C VAL A 98 -14.74 18.83 -4.90
N LYS A 99 -15.05 17.69 -5.54
CA LYS A 99 -16.34 17.48 -6.23
C LYS A 99 -17.51 17.62 -5.26
N ARG A 100 -17.42 17.00 -4.06
CA ARG A 100 -18.44 17.11 -3.02
C ARG A 100 -18.66 18.56 -2.57
N ARG A 101 -17.58 19.33 -2.35
CA ARG A 101 -17.66 20.75 -1.98
C ARG A 101 -18.33 21.59 -3.07
N ARG A 102 -17.99 21.36 -4.34
CA ARG A 102 -18.60 22.08 -5.48
C ARG A 102 -20.09 21.77 -5.62
N ALA A 103 -20.49 20.51 -5.50
CA ALA A 103 -21.89 20.10 -5.56
C ALA A 103 -22.73 20.72 -4.44
N LEU A 104 -22.18 20.86 -3.24
CA LEU A 104 -22.85 21.56 -2.13
C LEU A 104 -23.01 23.06 -2.42
N LYS A 105 -22.00 23.71 -3.00
CA LYS A 105 -22.04 25.15 -3.33
C LYS A 105 -23.03 25.50 -4.45
N GLN A 106 -23.33 24.57 -5.36
CA GLN A 106 -24.34 24.77 -6.43
C GLN A 106 -25.79 24.59 -5.94
N ARG A 107 -25.98 24.04 -4.73
CA ARG A 107 -27.30 23.72 -4.18
C ARG A 107 -27.86 24.81 -3.27
N TYR A 108 -27.05 25.82 -2.94
CA TYR A 108 -27.40 27.05 -2.23
C TYR A 108 -27.28 28.23 -3.19
#